data_AF-A0A1Q3HDE2-F1
#
_entry.id   AF-A0A1Q3HDE2-F1
#
_cell.length_a   1.000
_cell.length_b   1.000
_cell.length_c   1.000
_cell.angle_alpha   90.00
_cell.angle_beta   90.00
_cell.angle_gamma   90.00
#
_symmetry.space_group_name_H-M   'P 1'
#
loop_
_entity.id
_entity.type
_entity.pdbx_description
1 polymer ?
#
loop_
_entity_poly.entity_id
_entity_poly.type
_entity_poly.pdbx_seq_one_letter_code
_entity_poly.pdbx_strand_id
1 'polypeptide(L)'
;MSDGKSWQGNWKVRLHERVRARGYDSLTAFADARPAVPLHLLAAELGKDDVAGVQVLNGLLAEAERRKQLTRFVRDVFTRLWSQSVPDGWPAVLDDANRFKVAEALGSWIAYTPETHKARARQVRTALLAAPPPPGWRPLGPDDELLLTLLPDEEV
;
A
#
# COMPACT_ATOMS: atom_id res chain seq x y z
N MET A 1 -1.25 0.84 23.05
CA MET A 1 0.03 1.21 22.43
C MET A 1 0.99 0.07 22.72
N SER A 2 1.65 -0.50 21.71
CA SER A 2 2.68 -1.54 21.92
C SER A 2 3.82 -0.97 22.77
N ASP A 3 4.44 -1.78 23.64
CA ASP A 3 5.46 -1.41 24.64
C ASP A 3 6.80 -0.88 24.07
N GLY A 4 6.80 -0.17 22.94
CA GLY A 4 7.99 0.32 22.25
C GLY A 4 8.85 -0.78 21.61
N LYS A 5 8.53 -2.07 21.80
CA LYS A 5 9.26 -3.23 21.29
C LYS A 5 9.56 -3.15 19.79
N SER A 6 8.61 -2.63 19.00
CA SER A 6 8.80 -2.45 17.56
C SER A 6 10.03 -1.63 17.21
N TRP A 7 10.39 -0.64 18.02
CA TRP A 7 11.47 0.29 17.72
C TRP A 7 12.78 -0.03 18.44
N GLN A 8 12.80 -1.06 19.30
CA GLN A 8 14.02 -1.43 20.03
C GLN A 8 15.07 -1.97 19.06
N GLY A 9 16.36 -1.67 19.26
CA GLY A 9 17.47 -2.22 18.47
C GLY A 9 17.37 -2.02 16.95
N ASN A 10 18.05 -2.88 16.19
CA ASN A 10 18.05 -2.81 14.71
C ASN A 10 16.80 -3.49 14.13
N TRP A 11 15.66 -2.80 14.19
CA TRP A 11 14.37 -3.34 13.74
C TRP A 11 14.33 -3.69 12.25
N LYS A 12 15.12 -3.00 11.40
CA LYS A 12 15.22 -3.29 9.97
C LYS A 12 15.78 -4.69 9.72
N VAL A 13 16.86 -5.04 10.43
CA VAL A 13 17.46 -6.39 10.34
C VAL A 13 16.45 -7.43 10.80
N ARG A 14 15.81 -7.23 11.95
CA ARG A 14 14.80 -8.18 12.47
C ARG A 14 13.62 -8.37 11.52
N LEU A 15 13.16 -7.31 10.86
CA LEU A 15 12.09 -7.39 9.87
C LEU A 15 12.49 -8.34 8.74
N HIS A 16 13.70 -8.18 8.18
CA HIS A 16 14.18 -9.07 7.13
C HIS A 16 14.44 -10.50 7.62
N GLU A 17 14.93 -10.70 8.85
CA GLU A 17 15.07 -12.04 9.44
C GLU A 17 13.73 -12.75 9.56
N ARG A 18 12.67 -12.05 9.98
CA ARG A 18 11.29 -12.59 10.06
C ARG A 18 10.71 -12.96 8.71
N VAL A 19 11.01 -12.16 7.69
CA VAL A 19 10.63 -12.45 6.30
C VAL A 19 11.32 -13.72 5.81
N ARG A 20 12.64 -13.85 6.03
CA ARG A 20 13.40 -15.06 5.68
C ARG A 20 12.95 -16.30 6.44
N ALA A 21 12.64 -16.16 7.73
CA ALA A 21 12.10 -17.25 8.54
C ALA A 21 10.74 -17.78 8.02
N ARG A 22 10.05 -16.99 7.18
CA ARG A 22 8.80 -17.39 6.49
C ARG A 22 9.05 -17.91 5.07
N GLY A 23 10.30 -18.10 4.66
CA GLY A 23 10.66 -18.65 3.36
C GLY A 23 10.65 -17.63 2.21
N TYR A 24 10.68 -16.33 2.50
CA TYR A 24 10.73 -15.29 1.46
C TYR A 24 12.10 -14.60 1.43
N ASP A 25 12.59 -14.35 0.22
CA ASP A 25 13.91 -13.71 0.02
C ASP A 25 13.89 -12.19 0.24
N SER A 26 12.70 -11.59 0.23
CA SER A 26 12.53 -10.15 0.39
C SER A 26 11.15 -9.78 0.93
N LEU A 27 11.03 -8.59 1.52
CA LEU A 27 9.77 -8.12 2.07
C LEU A 27 8.74 -7.88 0.96
N THR A 28 9.18 -7.42 -0.22
CA THR A 28 8.32 -7.34 -1.41
C THR A 28 7.76 -8.71 -1.78
N ALA A 29 8.58 -9.77 -1.82
CA ALA A 29 8.09 -11.12 -2.14
C ALA A 29 7.08 -11.65 -1.11
N PHE A 30 7.30 -11.38 0.18
CA PHE A 30 6.34 -11.70 1.24
C PHE A 30 5.01 -10.97 1.05
N ALA A 31 5.06 -9.68 0.69
CA ALA A 31 3.88 -8.83 0.49
C ALA A 31 3.14 -9.17 -0.82
N ASP A 32 3.85 -9.54 -1.89
CA ASP A 32 3.28 -9.94 -3.19
C ASP A 32 2.50 -11.26 -3.08
N ALA A 33 2.91 -12.18 -2.19
CA ALA A 33 2.16 -13.39 -1.88
C ALA A 33 0.84 -13.12 -1.12
N ARG A 34 0.61 -11.87 -0.69
CA ARG A 34 -0.56 -11.40 0.06
C ARG A 34 -1.08 -10.10 -0.55
N PRO A 35 -1.50 -10.13 -1.82
CA PRO A 35 -1.86 -8.91 -2.51
C PRO A 35 -3.12 -8.31 -1.88
N ALA A 36 -3.19 -6.98 -1.87
CA ALA A 36 -4.26 -6.20 -1.22
C ALA A 36 -4.43 -6.41 0.30
N VAL A 37 -3.62 -7.24 0.97
CA VAL A 37 -3.69 -7.39 2.43
C VAL A 37 -3.17 -6.11 3.11
N PRO A 38 -3.94 -5.48 4.03
CA PRO A 38 -3.53 -4.29 4.74
C PRO A 38 -2.19 -4.42 5.48
N LEU A 39 -1.41 -3.33 5.53
CA LEU A 39 -0.07 -3.29 6.11
C LEU A 39 -0.03 -3.75 7.58
N HIS A 40 -1.08 -3.46 8.36
CA HIS A 40 -1.15 -3.85 9.76
C HIS A 40 -1.35 -5.36 9.94
N LEU A 41 -2.00 -6.04 8.98
CA LEU A 41 -2.14 -7.49 8.99
C LEU A 41 -0.84 -8.18 8.55
N LEU A 42 -0.14 -7.62 7.55
CA LEU A 42 1.21 -8.08 7.20
C LEU A 42 2.17 -8.00 8.39
N ALA A 43 2.12 -6.87 9.11
CA ALA A 43 2.86 -6.68 10.35
C ALA A 43 2.50 -7.71 11.42
N ALA A 44 1.20 -7.92 11.68
CA ALA A 44 0.74 -8.92 12.64
C ALA A 44 1.21 -10.34 12.29
N GLU A 45 1.21 -10.68 11.00
CA GLU A 45 1.73 -11.97 10.54
C GLU A 45 3.23 -12.09 10.74
N LEU A 46 4.00 -11.02 10.50
CA LEU A 46 5.46 -11.01 10.70
C LEU A 46 5.87 -11.06 12.17
N GLY A 47 5.08 -10.45 13.04
CA GLY A 47 5.25 -10.53 14.49
C GLY A 47 4.22 -9.65 15.19
N LYS A 48 3.15 -10.26 15.67
CA LYS A 48 2.12 -9.57 16.46
C LYS A 48 2.77 -8.82 17.63
N ASP A 49 2.39 -7.56 17.81
CA ASP A 49 2.88 -6.64 18.85
C ASP A 49 4.38 -6.27 18.78
N ASP A 50 5.10 -6.77 17.77
CA ASP A 50 6.53 -6.51 17.56
C ASP A 50 6.80 -5.80 16.23
N VAL A 51 6.09 -6.15 15.16
CA VAL A 51 6.17 -5.42 13.89
C VAL A 51 5.02 -4.44 13.78
N ALA A 52 5.30 -3.19 13.40
CA ALA A 52 4.30 -2.18 13.10
C ALA A 52 4.06 -2.06 11.59
N GLY A 53 2.84 -1.70 11.16
CA GLY A 53 2.52 -1.51 9.74
C GLY A 53 3.42 -0.47 9.05
N VAL A 54 3.81 0.60 9.75
CA VAL A 54 4.74 1.60 9.23
C VAL A 54 6.16 1.05 9.00
N GLN A 55 6.58 0.01 9.73
CA GLN A 55 7.86 -0.65 9.48
C GLN A 55 7.81 -1.47 8.20
N VAL A 56 6.68 -2.15 7.94
CA VAL A 56 6.43 -2.85 6.68
C VAL A 56 6.44 -1.87 5.52
N LEU A 57 5.71 -0.74 5.64
CA LEU A 57 5.70 0.32 4.62
C LEU A 57 7.12 0.83 4.30
N ASN A 58 7.88 1.18 5.33
CA ASN A 58 9.25 1.69 5.17
C ASN A 58 10.20 0.66 4.57
N GLY A 59 10.04 -0.62 4.92
CA GLY A 59 10.82 -1.71 4.34
C GLY A 59 10.50 -1.91 2.86
N LEU A 60 9.21 -1.88 2.49
CA LEU A 60 8.76 -1.98 1.11
C LEU A 60 9.26 -0.81 0.25
N LEU A 61 9.19 0.42 0.80
CA LEU A 61 9.73 1.61 0.15
C LEU A 61 11.24 1.46 -0.11
N ALA A 62 12.01 1.08 0.92
CA ALA A 62 13.46 0.91 0.77
C ALA A 62 13.83 -0.16 -0.28
N GLU A 63 13.08 -1.27 -0.33
CA GLU A 63 13.28 -2.28 -1.37
C GLU A 63 12.91 -1.77 -2.76
N ALA A 64 11.83 -0.99 -2.88
CA ALA A 64 11.40 -0.38 -4.14
C ALA A 64 12.38 0.67 -4.64
N GLU A 65 12.93 1.52 -3.78
CA GLU A 65 13.99 2.48 -4.11
C GLU A 65 15.22 1.75 -4.67
N ARG A 66 15.70 0.73 -3.96
CA ARG A 66 16.87 -0.06 -4.38
C ARG A 66 16.66 -0.74 -5.73
N ARG A 67 15.43 -1.19 -6.02
CA ARG A 67 15.07 -1.87 -7.27
C ARG A 67 14.58 -0.93 -8.37
N LYS A 68 14.49 0.39 -8.12
CA LYS A 68 13.88 1.37 -9.03
C LYS A 68 12.44 1.02 -9.42
N GLN A 69 11.65 0.58 -8.45
CA GLN A 69 10.25 0.14 -8.63
C GLN A 69 9.26 1.00 -7.84
N LEU A 70 9.54 2.31 -7.72
CA LEU A 70 8.73 3.23 -6.91
C LEU A 70 7.29 3.34 -7.41
N THR A 71 7.06 3.41 -8.72
CA THR A 71 5.69 3.48 -9.26
C THR A 71 4.88 2.22 -8.91
N ARG A 72 5.46 1.02 -9.05
CA ARG A 72 4.83 -0.22 -8.60
C ARG A 72 4.53 -0.21 -7.10
N PHE A 73 5.46 0.28 -6.28
CA PHE A 73 5.23 0.45 -4.83
C PHE A 73 4.05 1.39 -4.54
N VAL A 74 3.94 2.51 -5.25
CA VAL A 74 2.82 3.45 -5.10
C VAL A 74 1.48 2.78 -5.44
N ARG A 75 1.43 1.93 -6.47
CA ARG A 75 0.25 1.11 -6.83
C ARG A 75 -0.06 0.05 -5.77
N ASP A 76 0.94 -0.61 -5.20
CA ASP A 76 0.77 -1.59 -4.12
C ASP A 76 0.18 -0.94 -2.85
N VAL A 77 0.73 0.22 -2.44
CA VAL A 77 0.22 0.97 -1.29
C VAL A 77 -1.21 1.45 -1.53
N PHE A 78 -1.55 1.91 -2.75
CA PHE A 78 -2.94 2.24 -3.11
C PHE A 78 -3.85 1.04 -2.86
N THR A 79 -3.48 -0.12 -3.40
CA THR A 79 -4.29 -1.35 -3.33
C THR A 79 -4.59 -1.75 -1.88
N ARG A 80 -3.57 -1.71 -1.01
CA ARG A 80 -3.70 -2.12 0.41
C ARG A 80 -4.51 -1.15 1.25
N LEU A 81 -4.43 0.15 0.96
CA LEU A 81 -5.21 1.16 1.67
C LEU A 81 -6.65 1.18 1.16
N TRP A 82 -6.84 1.00 -0.14
CA TRP A 82 -8.16 0.91 -0.76
C TRP A 82 -8.95 -0.28 -0.23
N SER A 83 -8.35 -1.47 -0.16
CA SER A 83 -9.00 -2.66 0.39
C SER A 83 -9.38 -2.51 1.87
N GLN A 84 -8.63 -1.70 2.64
CA GLN A 84 -8.91 -1.43 4.05
C GLN A 84 -10.09 -0.46 4.23
N SER A 85 -10.10 0.64 3.50
CA SER A 85 -11.11 1.71 3.66
C SER A 85 -12.39 1.45 2.86
N VAL A 86 -12.29 0.74 1.74
CA VAL A 86 -13.39 0.49 0.79
C VAL A 86 -13.41 -0.99 0.38
N PRO A 87 -13.68 -1.93 1.31
CA PRO A 87 -13.55 -3.37 1.06
C PRO A 87 -14.48 -3.90 -0.04
N ASP A 88 -15.65 -3.29 -0.22
CA ASP A 88 -16.63 -3.64 -1.24
C ASP A 88 -16.34 -3.00 -2.61
N GLY A 89 -15.23 -2.25 -2.74
CA GLY A 89 -14.84 -1.54 -3.95
C GLY A 89 -15.57 -0.21 -4.15
N TRP A 90 -15.39 0.39 -5.33
CA TRP A 90 -15.91 1.72 -5.63
C TRP A 90 -17.43 1.80 -5.40
N PRO A 91 -17.94 2.82 -4.69
CA PRO A 91 -19.34 2.89 -4.33
C PRO A 91 -20.23 3.17 -5.54
N ALA A 92 -21.43 2.60 -5.56
CA ALA A 92 -22.44 2.91 -6.58
C ALA A 92 -22.94 4.36 -6.50
N VAL A 93 -22.97 4.92 -5.29
CA VAL A 93 -23.40 6.30 -5.00
C VAL A 93 -22.43 6.94 -4.02
N LEU A 94 -21.95 8.14 -4.33
CA LEU A 94 -21.04 8.91 -3.48
C LEU A 94 -21.81 9.81 -2.49
N ASP A 95 -22.60 9.16 -1.62
CA ASP A 95 -23.25 9.79 -0.47
C ASP A 95 -22.21 10.22 0.60
N ASP A 96 -22.66 10.85 1.68
CA ASP A 96 -21.75 11.40 2.70
C ASP A 96 -20.86 10.32 3.35
N ALA A 97 -21.41 9.12 3.60
CA ALA A 97 -20.67 8.02 4.22
C ALA A 97 -19.61 7.45 3.27
N ASN A 98 -19.99 7.20 2.00
CA ASN A 98 -19.08 6.69 0.99
C ASN A 98 -18.04 7.74 0.58
N ARG A 99 -18.42 9.01 0.54
CA ARG A 99 -17.51 10.13 0.30
C ARG A 99 -16.38 10.18 1.32
N PHE A 100 -16.70 10.00 2.60
CA PHE A 100 -15.68 9.97 3.65
C PHE A 100 -14.70 8.80 3.45
N LYS A 101 -15.20 7.57 3.22
CA LYS A 101 -14.34 6.39 3.00
C LYS A 101 -13.40 6.54 1.80
N VAL A 102 -13.93 7.03 0.67
CA VAL A 102 -13.12 7.29 -0.53
C VAL A 102 -12.09 8.39 -0.28
N ALA A 103 -12.49 9.48 0.39
CA ALA A 103 -11.58 10.58 0.72
C ALA A 103 -10.47 10.14 1.69
N GLU A 104 -10.80 9.34 2.70
CA GLU A 104 -9.84 8.76 3.64
C GLU A 104 -8.83 7.87 2.90
N ALA A 105 -9.30 6.93 2.07
CA ALA A 105 -8.44 6.03 1.31
C ALA A 105 -7.44 6.79 0.43
N LEU A 106 -7.94 7.76 -0.36
CA LEU A 106 -7.12 8.55 -1.28
C LEU A 106 -6.19 9.51 -0.52
N GLY A 107 -6.65 10.09 0.58
CA GLY A 107 -5.87 10.97 1.44
C GLY A 107 -4.70 10.24 2.10
N SER A 108 -4.96 9.09 2.73
CA SER A 108 -3.93 8.25 3.34
C SER A 108 -2.93 7.75 2.30
N TRP A 109 -3.39 7.33 1.12
CA TRP A 109 -2.49 6.90 0.05
C TRP A 109 -1.55 8.01 -0.40
N ILE A 110 -2.04 9.22 -0.63
CA ILE A 110 -1.18 10.37 -0.98
C ILE A 110 -0.21 10.71 0.16
N ALA A 111 -0.63 10.57 1.42
CA ALA A 111 0.23 10.83 2.57
C ALA A 111 1.42 9.85 2.64
N TYR A 112 1.19 8.58 2.30
CA TYR A 112 2.23 7.54 2.27
C TYR A 112 2.99 7.45 0.93
N THR A 113 2.59 8.22 -0.07
CA THR A 113 3.28 8.28 -1.36
C THR A 113 4.60 9.05 -1.21
N PRO A 114 5.72 8.57 -1.78
CA PRO A 114 7.00 9.29 -1.78
C PRO A 114 6.88 10.68 -2.41
N GLU A 115 7.64 11.67 -1.93
CA GLU A 115 7.53 13.05 -2.39
C GLU A 115 7.68 13.18 -3.91
N THR A 116 8.59 12.40 -4.50
CA THR A 116 8.82 12.32 -5.96
C THR A 116 7.59 11.90 -6.76
N HIS A 117 6.63 11.20 -6.13
CA HIS A 117 5.44 10.65 -6.78
C HIS A 117 4.13 11.35 -6.36
N LYS A 118 4.14 12.24 -5.36
CA LYS A 118 2.92 12.87 -4.83
C LYS A 118 2.17 13.70 -5.87
N ALA A 119 2.88 14.39 -6.77
CA ALA A 119 2.24 15.17 -7.83
C ALA A 119 1.41 14.25 -8.74
N ARG A 120 1.98 13.11 -9.14
CA ARG A 120 1.31 12.09 -9.96
C ARG A 120 0.15 11.44 -9.21
N ALA A 121 0.32 11.07 -7.93
CA ALA A 121 -0.76 10.52 -7.12
C ALA A 121 -1.95 11.48 -6.98
N ARG A 122 -1.70 12.79 -6.85
CA ARG A 122 -2.78 13.80 -6.86
C ARG A 122 -3.51 13.88 -8.20
N GLN A 123 -2.81 13.73 -9.33
CA GLN A 123 -3.42 13.68 -10.65
C GLN A 123 -4.32 12.44 -10.81
N VAL A 124 -3.84 11.28 -10.36
CA VAL A 124 -4.61 10.03 -10.35
C VAL A 124 -5.87 10.17 -9.50
N ARG A 125 -5.76 10.74 -8.30
CA ARG A 125 -6.93 11.06 -7.46
C ARG A 125 -7.94 11.91 -8.23
N THR A 126 -7.49 12.98 -8.88
CA THR A 126 -8.38 13.85 -9.68
C THR A 126 -9.03 13.08 -10.82
N ALA A 127 -8.28 12.22 -11.52
CA ALA A 127 -8.81 11.40 -12.61
C ALA A 127 -9.87 10.41 -12.12
N LEU A 128 -9.62 9.70 -11.02
CA LEU A 128 -10.58 8.77 -10.41
C LEU A 128 -11.87 9.47 -9.95
N LEU A 129 -11.78 10.71 -9.45
CA LEU A 129 -12.97 11.46 -9.04
C LEU A 129 -13.74 12.05 -10.23
N ALA A 130 -13.05 12.41 -11.31
CA ALA A 130 -13.67 12.94 -12.53
C ALA A 130 -14.31 11.84 -13.39
N ALA A 131 -13.67 10.67 -13.46
CA ALA A 131 -14.12 9.50 -14.19
C ALA A 131 -14.07 8.28 -13.25
N PRO A 132 -15.08 8.11 -12.37
CA PRO A 132 -15.11 7.03 -11.41
C PRO A 132 -15.13 5.66 -12.10
N PRO A 133 -14.40 4.67 -11.57
CA PRO A 133 -14.50 3.29 -12.05
C PRO A 133 -15.90 2.71 -11.75
N PRO A 134 -16.27 1.58 -12.39
CA PRO A 134 -17.54 0.93 -12.16
C PRO A 134 -17.76 0.58 -10.68
N PRO A 135 -19.02 0.58 -10.20
CA PRO A 135 -19.33 0.14 -8.84
C PRO A 135 -18.79 -1.27 -8.57
N GLY A 136 -18.21 -1.46 -7.38
CA GLY A 136 -17.56 -2.71 -6.98
C GLY A 136 -16.12 -2.87 -7.48
N TRP A 137 -15.59 -1.92 -8.27
CA TRP A 137 -14.18 -1.97 -8.66
C TRP A 137 -13.26 -1.89 -7.44
N ARG A 138 -12.37 -2.86 -7.33
CA ARG A 138 -11.26 -2.84 -6.38
C ARG A 138 -10.04 -3.50 -7.02
N PRO A 139 -8.86 -2.89 -6.91
CA PRO A 139 -7.64 -3.53 -7.39
C PRO A 139 -7.37 -4.77 -6.52
N LEU A 140 -7.05 -5.88 -7.19
CA LEU A 140 -6.64 -7.12 -6.50
C LEU A 140 -5.14 -7.20 -6.26
N GLY A 141 -4.36 -6.28 -6.83
CA GLY A 141 -2.92 -6.19 -6.73
C GLY A 141 -2.39 -4.91 -7.38
N PRO A 142 -1.08 -4.64 -7.29
CA PRO A 142 -0.47 -3.45 -7.87
C PRO A 142 -0.60 -3.36 -9.40
N ASP A 143 -0.74 -4.50 -10.07
CA ASP A 143 -0.82 -4.63 -11.54
C ASP A 143 -2.27 -4.65 -12.07
N ASP A 144 -3.20 -4.08 -11.31
CA ASP A 144 -4.55 -3.78 -11.79
C ASP A 144 -4.49 -2.90 -13.06
N GLU A 145 -5.32 -3.20 -14.06
CA GLU A 145 -5.29 -2.57 -15.38
C GLU A 145 -5.54 -1.06 -15.32
N LEU A 146 -6.47 -0.61 -14.47
CA LEU A 146 -6.75 0.81 -14.29
C LEU A 146 -5.57 1.50 -13.59
N LEU A 147 -4.97 0.85 -12.59
CA LEU A 147 -3.79 1.40 -11.92
C LEU A 147 -2.58 1.47 -12.86
N LEU A 148 -2.36 0.47 -13.71
CA LEU A 148 -1.31 0.48 -14.74
C LEU A 148 -1.51 1.62 -15.74
N THR A 149 -2.76 1.90 -16.10
CA THR A 149 -3.10 2.99 -17.03
C THR A 149 -2.87 4.36 -16.40
N LEU A 150 -3.24 4.54 -15.12
CA LEU A 150 -3.12 5.81 -14.42
C LEU A 150 -1.71 6.08 -13.87
N LEU A 151 -0.98 5.02 -13.54
CA LEU A 151 0.37 5.03 -12.97
C LEU A 151 1.27 4.01 -13.69
N PRO A 152 1.55 4.19 -15.00
CA PRO A 152 2.49 3.33 -15.70
C PRO A 152 3.90 3.46 -15.12
N ASP A 153 4.63 2.35 -15.14
CA ASP A 153 6.02 2.30 -14.68
C ASP A 153 6.88 3.35 -15.39
N GLU A 154 7.91 3.81 -14.68
CA GLU A 154 8.87 4.74 -15.27
C GLU A 154 9.69 3.98 -16.33
N GLU A 155 9.83 4.55 -17.52
CA GLU A 155 10.73 4.02 -18.54
C GLU A 155 12.17 4.08 -17.99
N VAL A 156 12.87 2.94 -18.04
CA VAL A 156 14.24 2.75 -17.54
C VAL A 156 15.28 3.31 -18.51
#